data_AF-A0A2T0Q112-F1
#
_entry.id   AF-A0A2T0Q112-F1
#
_cell.length_a   1.000
_cell.length_b   1.000
_cell.length_c   1.000
_cell.angle_alpha   90.00
_cell.angle_beta   90.00
_cell.angle_gamma   90.00
#
_symmetry.space_group_name_H-M   'P 1'
#
loop_
_entity.id
_entity.type
_entity.pdbx_description
1 polymer ?
#
loop_
_entity_poly.entity_id
_entity_poly.type
_entity_poly.pdbx_seq_one_letter_code
_entity_poly.pdbx_strand_id
1 'polypeptide(L)'
;MAAMDGPPGGDRPRRPESPPARPAPEGATPFERAMAELRAAAEQRDPHTGLTRLEQLERDLPESSDEIDSAAEGEDRPPGPGEEVAERRLDEWIRSAADPPPATALARAADLGLSERVARILDRGDPLLARAFADLDTVMHSGRIAGTPRRHDDIYREHLRKLTGADPNNALGAAAELRHAATLLGSGELAPNSRMAISATAREKLDLGHGIEVRAYPVAEADVIYAGNDGRIHLYEIKNTAQALANKIRKSTDQLRRMVQWRDADPDGRRVAVHIGTDQGWTGLLSLMKREDDRSYIVNELIEREIPLLLGSHQLDPERLERLKEAAVDLLSSRDDQSRNLRDWFSANLPDLDAARERLRPWS
;
A
#
# COMPACT_ATOMS: atom_id res chain seq x y z
N MET A 1 -18.19 -37.98 -59.98
CA MET A 1 -19.42 -37.64 -59.23
C MET A 1 -19.33 -38.27 -57.86
N ALA A 2 -19.09 -37.45 -56.84
CA ALA A 2 -19.46 -37.66 -55.43
C ALA A 2 -19.03 -36.38 -54.68
N ALA A 3 -20.01 -35.55 -54.34
CA ALA A 3 -19.83 -34.36 -53.51
C ALA A 3 -19.72 -34.80 -52.04
N MET A 4 -18.82 -34.17 -51.27
CA MET A 4 -18.76 -34.34 -49.82
C MET A 4 -19.29 -33.07 -49.15
N ASP A 5 -20.35 -33.27 -48.38
CA ASP A 5 -21.06 -32.28 -47.58
C ASP A 5 -20.19 -31.72 -46.45
N GLY A 6 -20.24 -30.39 -46.29
CA GLY A 6 -19.65 -29.68 -45.15
C GLY A 6 -20.59 -29.68 -43.92
N PRO A 7 -20.06 -29.56 -42.70
CA PRO A 7 -20.86 -29.58 -41.49
C PRO A 7 -21.67 -28.28 -41.29
N PRO A 8 -22.84 -28.33 -40.63
CA PRO A 8 -23.71 -27.19 -40.44
C PRO A 8 -23.15 -26.19 -39.42
N GLY A 9 -23.28 -24.90 -39.72
CA GLY A 9 -22.90 -23.80 -38.86
C GLY A 9 -23.77 -23.75 -37.60
N GLY A 10 -23.11 -23.76 -36.43
CA GLY A 10 -23.75 -23.54 -35.14
C GLY A 10 -24.04 -22.06 -34.91
N ASP A 11 -25.29 -21.76 -34.54
CA ASP A 11 -25.74 -20.47 -34.07
C ASP A 11 -24.91 -19.99 -32.87
N ARG A 12 -24.27 -18.82 -32.99
CA ARG A 12 -23.66 -18.13 -31.85
C ARG A 12 -24.77 -17.46 -31.03
N PRO A 13 -24.81 -17.65 -29.69
CA PRO A 13 -25.77 -16.95 -28.84
C PRO A 13 -25.53 -15.44 -28.92
N ARG A 14 -26.61 -14.68 -29.12
CA ARG A 14 -26.60 -13.20 -29.08
C ARG A 14 -26.21 -12.75 -27.68
N ARG A 15 -25.22 -11.85 -27.58
CA ARG A 15 -24.87 -11.18 -26.32
C ARG A 15 -26.10 -10.41 -25.81
N PRO A 16 -26.43 -10.50 -24.51
CA PRO A 16 -27.44 -9.63 -23.92
C PRO A 16 -26.95 -8.17 -23.99
N GLU A 17 -27.82 -7.27 -24.43
CA GLU A 17 -27.58 -5.83 -24.42
C GLU A 17 -27.58 -5.34 -22.97
N SER A 18 -26.51 -4.65 -22.56
CA SER A 18 -26.41 -4.07 -21.21
C SER A 18 -27.48 -2.99 -21.03
N PRO A 19 -28.14 -2.91 -19.86
CA PRO A 19 -29.10 -1.85 -19.57
C PRO A 19 -28.39 -0.48 -19.57
N PRO A 20 -29.07 0.60 -20.03
CA PRO A 20 -28.49 1.93 -20.04
C PRO A 20 -28.22 2.43 -18.61
N ALA A 21 -27.04 3.01 -18.40
CA ALA A 21 -26.66 3.62 -17.13
C ALA A 21 -27.67 4.73 -16.75
N ARG A 22 -28.06 4.79 -15.47
CA ARG A 22 -28.92 5.87 -14.97
C ARG A 22 -28.18 7.20 -15.09
N PRO A 23 -28.80 8.26 -15.63
CA PRO A 23 -28.17 9.57 -15.69
C PRO A 23 -27.96 10.13 -14.29
N ALA A 24 -26.80 10.75 -14.06
CA ALA A 24 -26.50 11.44 -12.82
C ALA A 24 -27.49 12.61 -12.58
N PRO A 25 -27.79 12.96 -11.31
CA PRO A 25 -28.70 14.05 -10.99
C PRO A 25 -28.19 15.39 -11.55
N GLU A 26 -29.10 16.19 -12.11
CA GLU A 26 -28.78 17.54 -12.59
C GLU A 26 -28.23 18.41 -11.43
N GLY A 27 -27.03 18.96 -11.61
CA GLY A 27 -26.34 19.76 -10.59
C GLY A 27 -25.11 19.10 -9.95
N ALA A 28 -24.82 17.83 -10.26
CA ALA A 28 -23.64 17.14 -9.74
C ALA A 28 -22.32 17.80 -10.22
N THR A 29 -21.41 18.05 -9.26
CA THR A 29 -20.03 18.45 -9.51
C THR A 29 -19.31 17.42 -10.38
N PRO A 30 -18.22 17.79 -11.08
CA PRO A 30 -17.42 16.83 -11.85
C PRO A 30 -16.95 15.63 -11.01
N PHE A 31 -16.63 15.85 -9.73
CA PHE A 31 -16.27 14.80 -8.79
C PHE A 31 -17.45 13.86 -8.48
N GLU A 32 -18.64 14.40 -8.18
CA GLU A 32 -19.83 13.58 -7.91
C GLU A 32 -20.25 12.75 -9.14
N ARG A 33 -20.04 13.28 -10.35
CA ARG A 33 -20.25 12.52 -11.60
C ARG A 33 -19.24 11.39 -11.76
N ALA A 34 -17.96 11.64 -11.53
CA ALA A 34 -16.92 10.60 -11.57
C ALA A 34 -17.16 9.51 -10.51
N MET A 35 -17.58 9.89 -9.30
CA MET A 35 -17.95 8.95 -8.23
C MET A 35 -19.17 8.11 -8.60
N ALA A 36 -20.19 8.71 -9.22
CA ALA A 36 -21.38 7.98 -9.69
C ALA A 36 -21.05 7.02 -10.84
N GLU A 37 -20.18 7.43 -11.77
CA GLU A 37 -19.70 6.58 -12.86
C GLU A 37 -18.85 5.41 -12.34
N LEU A 38 -17.97 5.64 -11.35
CA LEU A 38 -17.19 4.57 -10.71
C LEU A 38 -18.05 3.60 -9.92
N ARG A 39 -19.10 4.08 -9.24
CA ARG A 39 -20.10 3.19 -8.59
C ARG A 39 -20.86 2.36 -9.61
N ALA A 40 -21.32 2.98 -10.70
CA ALA A 40 -21.98 2.27 -11.78
C ALA A 40 -21.04 1.24 -12.45
N ALA A 41 -19.75 1.55 -12.58
CA ALA A 41 -18.73 0.62 -13.08
C ALA A 41 -18.46 -0.53 -12.08
N ALA A 42 -18.48 -0.26 -10.77
CA ALA A 42 -18.37 -1.30 -9.75
C ALA A 42 -19.58 -2.24 -9.73
N GLU A 43 -20.76 -1.76 -10.12
CA GLU A 43 -21.98 -2.54 -10.30
C GLU A 43 -22.03 -3.30 -11.65
N GLN A 44 -21.21 -2.92 -12.63
CA GLN A 44 -21.11 -3.67 -13.88
C GLN A 44 -20.46 -5.03 -13.64
N ARG A 45 -21.14 -6.09 -14.12
CA ARG A 45 -20.62 -7.45 -14.06
C ARG A 45 -19.47 -7.60 -15.05
N ASP A 46 -18.33 -8.03 -14.53
CA ASP A 46 -17.16 -8.33 -15.35
C ASP A 46 -17.49 -9.44 -16.36
N PRO A 47 -17.17 -9.28 -17.65
CA PRO A 47 -17.60 -10.21 -18.70
C PRO A 47 -16.87 -11.56 -18.67
N HIS A 48 -15.80 -11.69 -17.89
CA HIS A 48 -15.00 -12.91 -17.76
C HIS A 48 -15.38 -13.70 -16.51
N THR A 49 -15.71 -13.01 -15.41
CA THR A 49 -16.06 -13.64 -14.13
C THR A 49 -17.56 -13.68 -13.86
N GLY A 50 -18.34 -12.82 -14.53
CA GLY A 50 -19.78 -12.66 -14.32
C GLY A 50 -20.15 -11.95 -13.01
N LEU A 51 -19.16 -11.50 -12.23
CA LEU A 51 -19.32 -10.90 -10.91
C LEU A 51 -19.17 -9.38 -10.98
N THR A 52 -19.93 -8.66 -10.15
CA THR A 52 -19.70 -7.24 -9.88
C THR A 52 -18.40 -7.05 -9.10
N ARG A 53 -17.90 -5.81 -9.03
CA ARG A 53 -16.67 -5.54 -8.28
C ARG A 53 -16.85 -5.78 -6.77
N LEU A 54 -18.04 -5.53 -6.24
CA LEU A 54 -18.39 -5.83 -4.85
C LEU A 54 -18.34 -7.35 -4.60
N GLU A 55 -19.00 -8.14 -5.48
CA GLU A 55 -18.99 -9.61 -5.42
C GLU A 55 -17.57 -10.20 -5.59
N GLN A 56 -16.71 -9.58 -6.41
CA GLN A 56 -15.30 -9.98 -6.52
C GLN A 56 -14.53 -9.70 -5.24
N LEU A 57 -14.71 -8.52 -4.63
CA LEU A 57 -14.05 -8.16 -3.38
C LEU A 57 -14.51 -9.04 -2.22
N GLU A 58 -15.79 -9.43 -2.19
CA GLU A 58 -16.32 -10.42 -1.25
C GLU A 58 -15.72 -11.80 -1.46
N ARG A 59 -15.53 -12.21 -2.72
CA ARG A 59 -14.91 -13.50 -3.06
C ARG A 59 -13.39 -13.54 -2.81
N ASP A 60 -12.74 -12.38 -2.90
CA ASP A 60 -11.33 -12.22 -2.55
C ASP A 60 -11.12 -12.10 -1.03
N LEU A 61 -12.19 -12.04 -0.22
CA LEU A 61 -12.10 -12.33 1.20
C LEU A 61 -11.73 -13.82 1.36
N PRO A 62 -10.79 -14.17 2.24
CA PRO A 62 -10.49 -15.58 2.50
C PRO A 62 -11.79 -16.26 2.96
N GLU A 63 -12.27 -17.23 2.18
CA GLU A 63 -13.46 -18.01 2.51
C GLU A 63 -13.28 -18.58 3.93
N SER A 64 -14.12 -18.13 4.86
CA SER A 64 -14.31 -18.85 6.12
C SER A 64 -14.96 -20.18 5.75
N SER A 65 -14.16 -21.25 5.65
CA SER A 65 -14.69 -22.59 5.52
C SER A 65 -15.42 -22.93 6.81
N ASP A 66 -16.75 -22.81 6.79
CA ASP A 66 -17.64 -23.85 7.29
C ASP A 66 -19.03 -23.61 6.68
N GLU A 67 -19.47 -24.59 5.89
CA GLU A 67 -20.83 -24.71 5.39
C GLU A 67 -21.81 -24.71 6.57
N ILE A 68 -22.63 -23.67 6.68
CA ILE A 68 -23.91 -23.76 7.39
C ILE A 68 -25.01 -23.73 6.34
N ASP A 69 -25.40 -24.95 5.99
CA ASP A 69 -26.61 -25.28 5.26
C ASP A 69 -27.82 -24.77 6.06
N SER A 70 -28.49 -23.72 5.57
CA SER A 70 -29.86 -23.40 6.01
C SER A 70 -30.57 -22.52 4.98
N ALA A 71 -31.42 -23.18 4.21
CA ALA A 71 -32.47 -22.56 3.42
C ALA A 71 -33.43 -21.77 4.34
N ALA A 72 -33.55 -20.47 4.10
CA ALA A 72 -34.71 -19.69 4.51
C ALA A 72 -34.84 -18.46 3.60
N GLU A 73 -35.93 -18.45 2.83
CA GLU A 73 -36.43 -17.29 2.09
C GLU A 73 -36.91 -16.21 3.08
N GLY A 74 -36.61 -14.94 2.80
CA GLY A 74 -37.40 -13.79 3.29
C GLY A 74 -36.69 -12.78 4.22
N GLU A 75 -36.47 -11.58 3.64
CA GLU A 75 -36.53 -10.23 4.24
C GLU A 75 -35.47 -9.76 5.27
N ASP A 76 -34.90 -8.59 4.97
CA ASP A 76 -34.17 -7.63 5.84
C ASP A 76 -33.23 -8.22 6.91
N ARG A 77 -32.18 -8.90 6.46
CA ARG A 77 -31.02 -9.18 7.32
C ARG A 77 -30.09 -7.96 7.29
N PRO A 78 -29.69 -7.38 8.43
CA PRO A 78 -28.67 -6.33 8.44
C PRO A 78 -27.37 -6.89 7.84
N PRO A 79 -26.59 -6.05 7.13
CA PRO A 79 -25.37 -6.49 6.47
C PRO A 79 -24.47 -7.21 7.46
N GLY A 80 -23.98 -8.38 7.07
CA GLY A 80 -23.01 -9.11 7.88
C GLY A 80 -21.72 -8.30 8.03
N PRO A 81 -20.87 -8.57 9.04
CA PRO A 81 -19.60 -7.88 9.20
C PRO A 81 -18.67 -7.98 7.97
N GLY A 82 -18.91 -8.93 7.05
CA GLY A 82 -18.21 -9.00 5.76
C GLY A 82 -18.67 -7.95 4.73
N GLU A 83 -19.95 -7.59 4.72
CA GLU A 83 -20.56 -6.67 3.76
C GLU A 83 -20.17 -5.22 4.10
N GLU A 84 -20.18 -4.82 5.37
CA GLU A 84 -19.68 -3.51 5.81
C GLU A 84 -18.17 -3.32 5.56
N VAL A 85 -17.39 -4.41 5.56
CA VAL A 85 -15.95 -4.39 5.25
C VAL A 85 -15.74 -4.30 3.73
N ALA A 86 -16.55 -5.01 2.95
CA ALA A 86 -16.54 -4.93 1.49
C ALA A 86 -16.95 -3.54 0.98
N GLU A 87 -18.00 -2.94 1.56
CA GLU A 87 -18.44 -1.58 1.24
C GLU A 87 -17.39 -0.53 1.61
N ARG A 88 -16.74 -0.64 2.78
CA ARG A 88 -15.62 0.25 3.15
C ARG A 88 -14.44 0.13 2.19
N ARG A 89 -14.09 -1.09 1.77
CA ARG A 89 -13.06 -1.34 0.75
C ARG A 89 -13.43 -0.75 -0.60
N LEU A 90 -14.71 -0.83 -0.98
CA LEU A 90 -15.21 -0.22 -2.21
C LEU A 90 -15.13 1.30 -2.14
N ASP A 91 -15.57 1.94 -1.04
CA ASP A 91 -15.48 3.40 -0.91
C ASP A 91 -14.03 3.92 -0.82
N GLU A 92 -13.11 3.14 -0.27
CA GLU A 92 -11.67 3.43 -0.30
C GLU A 92 -11.09 3.27 -1.71
N TRP A 93 -11.50 2.21 -2.42
CA TRP A 93 -11.16 1.99 -3.84
C TRP A 93 -11.64 3.15 -4.71
N ILE A 94 -12.90 3.53 -4.61
CA ILE A 94 -13.49 4.60 -5.41
C ILE A 94 -12.75 5.92 -5.14
N ARG A 95 -12.48 6.25 -3.86
CA ARG A 95 -11.70 7.44 -3.50
C ARG A 95 -10.26 7.39 -4.03
N SER A 96 -9.66 6.20 -4.14
CA SER A 96 -8.31 6.03 -4.68
C SER A 96 -8.24 6.09 -6.20
N ALA A 97 -9.33 5.72 -6.89
CA ALA A 97 -9.42 5.56 -8.34
C ALA A 97 -10.00 6.78 -9.08
N ALA A 98 -10.53 7.78 -8.36
CA ALA A 98 -11.23 8.92 -8.93
C ALA A 98 -10.37 9.89 -9.77
N ASP A 99 -9.05 9.77 -9.73
CA ASP A 99 -8.16 10.61 -10.53
C ASP A 99 -7.62 9.84 -11.74
N PRO A 100 -7.87 10.27 -12.99
CA PRO A 100 -7.24 9.68 -14.15
C PRO A 100 -5.71 9.82 -14.04
N PRO A 101 -4.94 8.84 -14.56
CA PRO A 101 -3.49 8.94 -14.58
C PRO A 101 -3.09 10.21 -15.34
N PRO A 102 -2.23 11.05 -14.76
CA PRO A 102 -1.93 12.35 -15.35
C PRO A 102 -1.23 12.18 -16.70
N ALA A 103 -1.62 13.01 -17.67
CA ALA A 103 -1.16 12.93 -19.07
C ALA A 103 0.38 12.96 -19.20
N THR A 104 1.05 13.59 -18.24
CA THR A 104 2.50 13.63 -18.05
C THR A 104 3.12 12.27 -17.80
N ALA A 105 2.51 11.40 -16.98
CA ALA A 105 2.98 10.04 -16.74
C ALA A 105 2.91 9.19 -18.01
N LEU A 106 1.84 9.33 -18.79
CA LEU A 106 1.68 8.65 -20.07
C LEU A 106 2.70 9.15 -21.11
N ALA A 107 2.94 10.47 -21.20
CA ALA A 107 3.92 11.06 -22.10
C ALA A 107 5.34 10.59 -21.77
N ARG A 108 5.74 10.61 -20.50
CA ARG A 108 7.06 10.12 -20.06
C ARG A 108 7.20 8.62 -20.22
N ALA A 109 6.12 7.85 -20.03
CA ALA A 109 6.14 6.43 -20.35
C ALA A 109 6.39 6.20 -21.85
N ALA A 110 5.89 7.06 -22.74
CA ALA A 110 6.16 6.98 -24.17
C ALA A 110 7.64 7.18 -24.51
N ASP A 111 8.27 8.21 -23.91
CA ASP A 111 9.70 8.47 -24.08
C ASP A 111 10.59 7.28 -23.67
N LEU A 112 10.09 6.43 -22.77
CA LEU A 112 10.80 5.25 -22.27
C LEU A 112 10.37 3.93 -22.94
N GLY A 113 9.46 3.96 -23.91
CA GLY A 113 8.90 2.76 -24.53
C GLY A 113 8.05 1.92 -23.56
N LEU A 114 7.45 2.54 -22.54
CA LEU A 114 6.64 1.92 -21.51
C LEU A 114 5.13 2.17 -21.66
N SER A 115 4.69 2.95 -22.66
CA SER A 115 3.26 3.32 -22.82
C SER A 115 2.30 2.15 -22.81
N GLU A 116 2.57 1.08 -23.57
CA GLU A 116 1.71 -0.11 -23.59
C GLU A 116 1.67 -0.84 -22.25
N ARG A 117 2.72 -0.74 -21.44
CA ARG A 117 2.75 -1.35 -20.10
C ARG A 117 1.93 -0.53 -19.12
N VAL A 118 2.08 0.79 -19.16
CA VAL A 118 1.28 1.72 -18.34
C VAL A 118 -0.20 1.58 -18.70
N ALA A 119 -0.55 1.62 -19.99
CA ALA A 119 -1.92 1.43 -20.46
C ALA A 119 -2.51 0.11 -19.94
N ARG A 120 -1.81 -1.02 -20.08
CA ARG A 120 -2.28 -2.31 -19.55
C ARG A 120 -2.49 -2.33 -18.04
N ILE A 121 -1.69 -1.60 -17.26
CA ILE A 121 -1.89 -1.53 -15.80
C ILE A 121 -3.14 -0.73 -15.47
N LEU A 122 -3.34 0.38 -16.17
CA LEU A 122 -4.52 1.22 -16.01
C LEU A 122 -5.79 0.50 -16.47
N ASP A 123 -5.73 -0.22 -17.59
CA ASP A 123 -6.84 -1.01 -18.15
C ASP A 123 -7.24 -2.18 -17.23
N ARG A 124 -6.30 -2.70 -16.43
CA ARG A 124 -6.60 -3.72 -15.40
C ARG A 124 -7.41 -3.15 -14.23
N GLY A 125 -7.50 -1.83 -14.10
CA GLY A 125 -8.19 -1.18 -13.00
C GLY A 125 -7.53 -1.42 -11.64
N ASP A 126 -6.20 -1.61 -11.58
CA ASP A 126 -5.49 -1.73 -10.31
C ASP A 126 -5.44 -0.35 -9.62
N PRO A 127 -6.20 -0.14 -8.53
CA PRO A 127 -6.33 1.16 -7.88
C PRO A 127 -5.02 1.66 -7.27
N LEU A 128 -4.22 0.74 -6.71
CA LEU A 128 -2.99 1.08 -6.00
C LEU A 128 -1.95 1.56 -6.99
N LEU A 129 -1.84 0.87 -8.13
CA LEU A 129 -0.91 1.26 -9.19
C LEU A 129 -1.38 2.50 -9.94
N ALA A 130 -2.68 2.64 -10.22
CA ALA A 130 -3.24 3.87 -10.79
C ALA A 130 -2.91 5.07 -9.90
N ARG A 131 -3.13 4.93 -8.59
CA ARG A 131 -2.79 5.95 -7.62
C ARG A 131 -1.30 6.23 -7.53
N ALA A 132 -0.45 5.21 -7.62
CA ALA A 132 0.99 5.38 -7.63
C ALA A 132 1.47 6.22 -8.82
N PHE A 133 0.83 6.14 -9.99
CA PHE A 133 1.14 7.03 -11.12
C PHE A 133 0.75 8.48 -10.84
N ALA A 134 -0.38 8.72 -10.19
CA ALA A 134 -0.79 10.06 -9.77
C ALA A 134 0.13 10.64 -8.67
N ASP A 135 0.53 9.80 -7.71
CA ASP A 135 1.47 10.17 -6.65
C ASP A 135 2.87 10.45 -7.24
N LEU A 136 3.34 9.65 -8.21
CA LEU A 136 4.58 9.93 -8.96
C LEU A 136 4.55 11.30 -9.61
N ASP A 137 3.45 11.63 -10.28
CA ASP A 137 3.31 12.91 -10.96
C ASP A 137 3.29 14.08 -9.99
N THR A 138 2.53 13.95 -8.90
CA THR A 138 2.45 14.92 -7.81
C THR A 138 3.83 15.20 -7.23
N VAL A 139 4.57 14.13 -6.92
CA VAL A 139 5.93 14.19 -6.36
C VAL A 139 6.86 14.92 -7.33
N MET A 140 6.86 14.54 -8.60
CA MET A 140 7.81 15.04 -9.59
C MET A 140 7.53 16.48 -10.05
N HIS A 141 6.27 16.92 -10.02
CA HIS A 141 5.86 18.28 -10.36
C HIS A 141 5.80 19.23 -9.16
N SER A 142 6.02 18.73 -7.95
CA SER A 142 6.01 19.55 -6.73
C SER A 142 7.07 20.65 -6.72
N GLY A 143 8.17 20.49 -7.47
CA GLY A 143 9.36 21.33 -7.35
C GLY A 143 10.12 21.15 -6.02
N ARG A 144 9.72 20.16 -5.21
CA ARG A 144 10.25 19.91 -3.86
C ARG A 144 11.14 18.67 -3.76
N ILE A 145 11.57 18.11 -4.89
CA ILE A 145 12.56 17.02 -4.91
C ILE A 145 13.96 17.62 -4.83
N ALA A 146 14.79 17.04 -3.96
CA ALA A 146 16.19 17.37 -3.81
C ALA A 146 17.01 16.70 -4.91
N GLY A 147 18.03 17.42 -5.40
CA GLY A 147 18.94 16.93 -6.43
C GLY A 147 18.95 17.79 -7.68
N THR A 148 19.69 17.30 -8.68
CA THR A 148 19.80 17.95 -9.99
C THR A 148 18.64 17.54 -10.90
N PRO A 149 18.33 18.29 -11.97
CA PRO A 149 17.34 17.86 -12.96
C PRO A 149 17.58 16.45 -13.52
N ARG A 150 18.85 16.08 -13.72
CA ARG A 150 19.23 14.72 -14.13
C ARG A 150 18.84 13.68 -13.08
N ARG A 151 19.08 13.96 -11.80
CA ARG A 151 18.67 13.08 -10.71
C ARG A 151 17.16 12.89 -10.69
N HIS A 152 16.40 13.96 -10.91
CA HIS A 152 14.94 13.90 -10.97
C HIS A 152 14.47 12.99 -12.12
N ASP A 153 15.06 13.12 -13.31
CA ASP A 153 14.78 12.23 -14.44
C ASP A 153 15.11 10.76 -14.11
N ASP A 154 16.21 10.50 -13.39
CA ASP A 154 16.60 9.15 -12.98
C ASP A 154 15.59 8.56 -11.97
N ILE A 155 15.15 9.33 -10.96
CA ILE A 155 14.09 8.91 -10.01
C ILE A 155 12.80 8.56 -10.77
N TYR A 156 12.38 9.43 -11.69
CA TYR A 156 11.17 9.25 -12.48
C TYR A 156 11.23 7.94 -13.28
N ARG A 157 12.34 7.73 -14.00
CA ARG A 157 12.56 6.53 -14.82
C ARG A 157 12.59 5.26 -13.99
N GLU A 158 13.26 5.31 -12.84
CA GLU A 158 13.35 4.16 -11.95
C GLU A 158 11.97 3.76 -11.41
N HIS A 159 11.20 4.71 -10.90
CA HIS A 159 9.85 4.44 -10.39
C HIS A 159 8.91 3.96 -11.49
N LEU A 160 8.92 4.57 -12.68
CA LEU A 160 8.15 4.06 -13.81
C LEU A 160 8.51 2.61 -14.15
N ARG A 161 9.80 2.26 -14.14
CA ARG A 161 10.24 0.87 -14.39
C ARG A 161 9.80 -0.09 -13.28
N LYS A 162 9.86 0.32 -12.01
CA LYS A 162 9.38 -0.49 -10.88
C LYS A 162 7.86 -0.72 -10.98
N LEU A 163 7.08 0.33 -11.21
CA LEU A 163 5.62 0.26 -11.34
C LEU A 163 5.16 -0.56 -12.56
N THR A 164 5.89 -0.48 -13.67
CA THR A 164 5.59 -1.22 -14.92
C THR A 164 6.33 -2.56 -15.04
N GLY A 165 7.04 -2.96 -13.98
CA GLY A 165 7.86 -4.16 -13.94
C GLY A 165 7.03 -5.43 -13.85
N ALA A 166 7.69 -6.58 -14.06
CA ALA A 166 7.05 -7.88 -13.94
C ALA A 166 6.94 -8.39 -12.48
N ASP A 167 7.70 -7.80 -11.54
CA ASP A 167 7.71 -8.18 -10.13
C ASP A 167 6.70 -7.31 -9.35
N PRO A 168 5.59 -7.89 -8.86
CA PRO A 168 4.57 -7.15 -8.12
C PRO A 168 5.11 -6.52 -6.83
N ASN A 169 6.10 -7.13 -6.17
CA ASN A 169 6.63 -6.61 -4.92
C ASN A 169 7.41 -5.31 -5.14
N ASN A 170 8.12 -5.19 -6.27
CA ASN A 170 8.81 -3.95 -6.63
C ASN A 170 7.82 -2.84 -6.96
N ALA A 171 6.73 -3.17 -7.66
CA ALA A 171 5.67 -2.21 -7.98
C ALA A 171 4.97 -1.71 -6.70
N LEU A 172 4.60 -2.61 -5.78
CA LEU A 172 3.98 -2.23 -4.51
C LEU A 172 4.93 -1.46 -3.59
N GLY A 173 6.23 -1.81 -3.58
CA GLY A 173 7.25 -1.05 -2.85
C GLY A 173 7.38 0.39 -3.36
N ALA A 174 7.49 0.56 -4.68
CA ALA A 174 7.53 1.88 -5.32
C ALA A 174 6.25 2.68 -5.08
N ALA A 175 5.08 2.02 -5.13
CA ALA A 175 3.80 2.66 -4.82
C ALA A 175 3.77 3.19 -3.38
N ALA A 176 4.26 2.43 -2.40
CA ALA A 176 4.32 2.85 -1.00
C ALA A 176 5.28 4.04 -0.79
N GLU A 177 6.46 4.02 -1.42
CA GLU A 177 7.44 5.11 -1.38
C GLU A 177 6.87 6.41 -1.96
N LEU A 178 6.26 6.34 -3.15
CA LEU A 178 5.61 7.47 -3.81
C LEU A 178 4.42 8.00 -3.04
N ARG A 179 3.59 7.12 -2.50
CA ARG A 179 2.44 7.50 -1.67
C ARG A 179 2.90 8.30 -0.47
N HIS A 180 3.91 7.82 0.25
CA HIS A 180 4.43 8.53 1.41
C HIS A 180 5.03 9.89 1.03
N ALA A 181 5.83 9.94 -0.03
CA ALA A 181 6.37 11.21 -0.53
C ALA A 181 5.25 12.20 -0.92
N ALA A 182 4.19 11.74 -1.59
CA ALA A 182 3.03 12.57 -1.90
C ALA A 182 2.30 13.04 -0.64
N THR A 183 2.16 12.19 0.38
CA THR A 183 1.60 12.57 1.69
C THR A 183 2.43 13.65 2.38
N LEU A 184 3.77 13.55 2.38
CA LEU A 184 4.66 14.55 2.97
C LEU A 184 4.47 15.95 2.35
N LEU A 185 4.15 16.02 1.06
CA LEU A 185 3.87 17.29 0.37
C LEU A 185 2.61 17.98 0.89
N GLY A 186 1.63 17.21 1.39
CA GLY A 186 0.34 17.72 1.85
C GLY A 186 0.14 17.72 3.38
N SER A 187 0.94 16.99 4.15
CA SER A 187 0.72 16.79 5.59
C SER A 187 1.20 17.96 6.46
N GLY A 188 2.04 18.84 5.94
CA GLY A 188 2.71 19.90 6.70
C GLY A 188 3.91 19.42 7.53
N GLU A 189 4.25 18.14 7.44
CA GLU A 189 5.41 17.55 8.11
C GLU A 189 6.72 18.01 7.47
N LEU A 190 6.76 18.12 6.15
CA LEU A 190 7.88 18.66 5.40
C LEU A 190 7.98 20.19 5.61
N ALA A 191 9.10 20.69 6.14
CA ALA A 191 9.28 22.11 6.48
C ALA A 191 8.95 23.05 5.30
N PRO A 192 8.40 24.25 5.51
CA PRO A 192 8.10 25.18 4.43
C PRO A 192 9.31 25.49 3.53
N ASN A 193 9.12 25.44 2.21
CA ASN A 193 10.15 25.69 1.20
C ASN A 193 11.39 24.75 1.24
N SER A 194 11.38 23.69 2.04
CA SER A 194 12.41 22.64 2.00
C SER A 194 12.21 21.68 0.83
N ARG A 195 13.10 20.72 0.68
CA ARG A 195 13.01 19.62 -0.29
C ARG A 195 13.12 18.27 0.41
N MET A 196 12.67 17.23 -0.28
CA MET A 196 12.84 15.83 0.10
C MET A 196 13.64 15.09 -0.96
N ALA A 197 14.46 14.14 -0.54
CA ALA A 197 15.13 13.18 -1.41
C ALA A 197 14.39 11.85 -1.35
N ILE A 198 14.24 11.20 -2.50
CA ILE A 198 13.61 9.88 -2.66
C ILE A 198 14.64 8.93 -3.25
N SER A 199 14.65 7.67 -2.81
CA SER A 199 15.65 6.65 -3.15
C SER A 199 17.10 7.18 -3.02
N ALA A 200 17.39 7.88 -1.92
CA ALA A 200 18.62 8.61 -1.69
C ALA A 200 19.80 7.67 -1.43
N THR A 201 20.87 7.77 -2.23
CA THR A 201 22.03 6.88 -2.09
C THR A 201 23.09 7.45 -1.13
N ALA A 202 23.88 6.57 -0.50
CA ALA A 202 24.92 6.95 0.48
C ALA A 202 25.91 8.02 -0.02
N ARG A 203 26.23 7.99 -1.32
CA ARG A 203 27.28 8.83 -1.94
C ARG A 203 26.74 10.17 -2.43
N GLU A 204 25.43 10.34 -2.46
CA GLU A 204 24.79 11.57 -2.91
C GLU A 204 24.89 12.64 -1.82
N LYS A 205 25.12 13.89 -2.23
CA LYS A 205 24.99 15.07 -1.37
C LYS A 205 23.64 15.71 -1.71
N LEU A 206 22.75 15.75 -0.73
CA LEU A 206 21.37 16.17 -0.89
C LEU A 206 21.23 17.59 -0.34
N ASP A 207 20.77 18.52 -1.18
CA ASP A 207 20.37 19.86 -0.76
C ASP A 207 18.86 19.84 -0.47
N LEU A 208 18.52 19.89 0.82
CA LEU A 208 17.15 19.90 1.32
C LEU A 208 16.57 21.33 1.37
N GLY A 209 17.26 22.33 0.80
CA GLY A 209 16.90 23.73 0.84
C GLY A 209 17.43 24.44 2.08
N HIS A 210 17.42 25.79 2.05
CA HIS A 210 17.84 26.66 3.16
C HIS A 210 19.25 26.39 3.70
N GLY A 211 20.16 25.91 2.84
CA GLY A 211 21.53 25.57 3.23
C GLY A 211 21.66 24.25 4.01
N ILE A 212 20.59 23.46 4.12
CA ILE A 212 20.62 22.14 4.74
C ILE A 212 21.15 21.13 3.72
N GLU A 213 22.38 20.69 3.93
CA GLU A 213 23.00 19.65 3.13
C GLU A 213 23.19 18.37 3.95
N VAL A 214 22.77 17.23 3.40
CA VAL A 214 22.87 15.93 4.08
C VAL A 214 23.29 14.81 3.14
N ARG A 215 23.75 13.70 3.71
CA ARG A 215 24.04 12.45 3.00
C ARG A 215 23.35 11.30 3.72
N ALA A 216 22.94 10.26 3.00
CA ALA A 216 22.37 9.07 3.61
C ALA A 216 23.41 8.19 4.33
N TYR A 217 24.71 8.35 4.04
CA TYR A 217 25.78 7.55 4.64
C TYR A 217 25.73 7.54 6.19
N PRO A 218 25.79 6.37 6.86
CA PRO A 218 26.19 5.06 6.34
C PRO A 218 25.08 4.21 5.72
N VAL A 219 23.83 4.68 5.67
CA VAL A 219 22.73 3.99 5.00
C VAL A 219 23.03 3.92 3.50
N ALA A 220 23.00 2.70 2.93
CA ALA A 220 23.39 2.48 1.53
C ALA A 220 22.44 3.20 0.56
N GLU A 221 21.15 3.07 0.86
CA GLU A 221 20.03 3.70 0.17
C GLU A 221 18.93 3.91 1.20
N ALA A 222 18.37 5.12 1.25
CA ALA A 222 17.23 5.48 2.07
C ALA A 222 16.04 5.78 1.17
N ASP A 223 14.85 5.28 1.52
CA ASP A 223 13.66 5.47 0.70
C ASP A 223 13.25 6.95 0.66
N VAL A 224 13.24 7.63 1.82
CA VAL A 224 12.97 9.08 1.89
C VAL A 224 13.87 9.79 2.91
N ILE A 225 14.39 10.97 2.55
CA ILE A 225 15.09 11.89 3.47
C ILE A 225 14.54 13.31 3.32
N TYR A 226 14.24 14.01 4.41
CA TYR A 226 13.75 15.39 4.33
C TYR A 226 14.00 16.22 5.59
N ALA A 227 13.89 17.54 5.45
CA ALA A 227 13.89 18.47 6.59
C ALA A 227 12.45 18.68 7.07
N GLY A 228 12.17 18.24 8.29
CA GLY A 228 10.87 18.32 8.95
C GLY A 228 10.60 19.70 9.53
N ASN A 229 9.31 20.03 9.66
CA ASN A 229 8.84 21.27 10.28
C ASN A 229 9.14 21.33 11.80
N ASP A 230 9.54 20.20 12.39
CA ASP A 230 10.08 20.09 13.75
C ASP A 230 11.54 20.54 13.86
N GLY A 231 12.15 21.00 12.76
CA GLY A 231 13.54 21.47 12.71
C GLY A 231 14.58 20.34 12.61
N ARG A 232 14.15 19.10 12.38
CA ARG A 232 15.03 17.93 12.29
C ARG A 232 15.10 17.37 10.87
N ILE A 233 16.14 16.58 10.61
CA ILE A 233 16.28 15.81 9.37
C ILE A 233 15.80 14.39 9.62
N HIS A 234 14.84 13.95 8.83
CA HIS A 234 14.21 12.64 8.92
C HIS A 234 14.74 11.74 7.81
N LEU A 235 15.05 10.50 8.13
CA LEU A 235 15.41 9.44 7.19
C LEU A 235 14.49 8.24 7.44
N TYR A 236 13.62 7.96 6.48
CA TYR A 236 12.59 6.93 6.61
C TYR A 236 12.85 5.77 5.65
N GLU A 237 12.71 4.55 6.19
CA GLU A 237 12.62 3.32 5.41
C GLU A 237 11.14 2.98 5.23
N ILE A 238 10.71 2.79 3.99
CA ILE A 238 9.30 2.61 3.62
C ILE A 238 9.07 1.20 3.11
N LYS A 239 8.00 0.57 3.57
CA LYS A 239 7.58 -0.76 3.14
C LYS A 239 6.10 -0.76 2.85
N ASN A 240 5.68 -1.60 1.92
CA ASN A 240 4.26 -1.75 1.61
C ASN A 240 3.53 -2.56 2.69
N THR A 241 4.19 -3.51 3.36
CA THR A 241 3.58 -4.38 4.38
C THR A 241 4.57 -4.71 5.50
N ALA A 242 4.03 -5.09 6.67
CA ALA A 242 4.82 -5.64 7.77
C ALA A 242 5.60 -6.90 7.37
N GLN A 243 5.01 -7.74 6.52
CA GLN A 243 5.70 -8.93 6.05
C GLN A 243 6.91 -8.61 5.16
N ALA A 244 6.83 -7.55 4.35
CA ALA A 244 7.96 -7.10 3.53
C ALA A 244 9.12 -6.60 4.41
N LEU A 245 8.82 -5.84 5.48
CA LEU A 245 9.81 -5.45 6.48
C LEU A 245 10.46 -6.69 7.13
N ALA A 246 9.64 -7.65 7.58
CA ALA A 246 10.12 -8.89 8.17
C ALA A 246 11.04 -9.67 7.21
N ASN A 247 10.65 -9.80 5.94
CA ASN A 247 11.46 -10.45 4.93
C ASN A 247 12.81 -9.74 4.70
N LYS A 248 12.84 -8.40 4.79
CA LYS A 248 14.06 -7.61 4.65
C LYS A 248 15.00 -7.81 5.84
N ILE A 249 14.49 -7.69 7.06
CA ILE A 249 15.26 -7.83 8.30
C ILE A 249 15.85 -9.23 8.45
N ARG A 250 15.08 -10.29 8.10
CA ARG A 250 15.60 -11.68 8.10
C ARG A 250 16.80 -11.88 7.17
N LYS A 251 16.87 -11.14 6.07
CA LYS A 251 18.01 -11.20 5.14
C LYS A 251 19.22 -10.43 5.67
N SER A 252 18.99 -9.29 6.33
CA SER A 252 20.05 -8.48 6.93
C SER A 252 19.48 -7.43 7.88
N THR A 253 20.05 -7.34 9.09
CA THR A 253 19.79 -6.28 10.07
C THR A 253 20.69 -5.05 9.87
N ASP A 254 21.63 -5.10 8.91
CA ASP A 254 22.62 -4.04 8.71
C ASP A 254 22.00 -2.70 8.35
N GLN A 255 20.86 -2.71 7.65
CA GLN A 255 20.14 -1.49 7.27
C GLN A 255 19.68 -0.72 8.51
N LEU A 256 18.97 -1.38 9.45
CA LEU A 256 18.49 -0.75 10.68
C LEU A 256 19.66 -0.25 11.54
N ARG A 257 20.73 -1.03 11.64
CA ARG A 257 21.96 -0.61 12.34
C ARG A 257 22.56 0.65 11.72
N ARG A 258 22.61 0.75 10.38
CA ARG A 258 23.12 1.94 9.68
C ARG A 258 22.21 3.15 9.86
N MET A 259 20.89 2.95 9.93
CA MET A 259 19.94 4.03 10.24
C MET A 259 20.19 4.59 11.64
N VAL A 260 20.37 3.71 12.63
CA VAL A 260 20.75 4.10 14.01
C VAL A 260 22.07 4.88 14.01
N GLN A 261 23.10 4.38 13.33
CA GLN A 261 24.38 5.12 13.20
C GLN A 261 24.21 6.48 12.55
N TRP A 262 23.33 6.60 11.55
CA TRP A 262 23.04 7.88 10.89
C TRP A 262 22.36 8.86 11.84
N ARG A 263 21.39 8.40 12.63
CA ARG A 263 20.72 9.17 13.70
C ARG A 263 21.73 9.61 14.77
N ASP A 264 22.50 8.67 15.30
CA ASP A 264 23.38 8.89 16.46
C ASP A 264 24.59 9.78 16.14
N ALA A 265 24.88 10.03 14.86
CA ALA A 265 25.86 11.03 14.45
C ALA A 265 25.41 12.48 14.73
N ASP A 266 24.09 12.72 14.90
CA ASP A 266 23.50 13.99 15.34
C ASP A 266 22.12 13.71 15.97
N PRO A 267 22.10 13.19 17.21
CA PRO A 267 20.88 12.67 17.83
C PRO A 267 19.84 13.75 18.14
N ASP A 268 20.22 15.02 18.22
CA ASP A 268 19.30 16.13 18.43
C ASP A 268 18.68 16.61 17.11
N GLY A 269 19.46 16.60 16.03
CA GLY A 269 19.06 17.06 14.70
C GLY A 269 18.52 15.99 13.75
N ARG A 270 18.67 14.69 14.05
CA ARG A 270 18.30 13.59 13.13
C ARG A 270 17.30 12.61 13.70
N ARG A 271 16.38 12.14 12.87
CA ARG A 271 15.38 11.12 13.22
C ARG A 271 15.33 10.04 12.16
N VAL A 272 15.09 8.81 12.61
CA VAL A 272 14.84 7.67 11.75
C VAL A 272 13.53 7.02 12.14
N ALA A 273 12.83 6.46 11.16
CA ALA A 273 11.60 5.71 11.37
C ALA A 273 11.44 4.67 10.27
N VAL A 274 10.61 3.67 10.54
CA VAL A 274 10.09 2.76 9.50
C VAL A 274 8.63 3.11 9.25
N HIS A 275 8.24 3.18 7.99
CA HIS A 275 6.88 3.51 7.57
C HIS A 275 6.31 2.36 6.77
N ILE A 276 5.18 1.81 7.20
CA ILE A 276 4.43 0.78 6.49
C ILE A 276 3.11 1.39 6.05
N GLY A 277 2.85 1.40 4.75
CA GLY A 277 1.71 2.12 4.16
C GLY A 277 0.32 1.63 4.58
N THR A 278 0.21 0.42 5.13
CA THR A 278 -1.04 -0.16 5.64
C THR A 278 -0.79 -0.85 6.96
N ASP A 279 -1.78 -0.83 7.85
CA ASP A 279 -1.82 -1.61 9.07
C ASP A 279 -2.47 -2.99 8.90
N GLN A 280 -3.03 -3.27 7.72
CA GLN A 280 -3.50 -4.61 7.39
C GLN A 280 -2.35 -5.60 7.40
N GLY A 281 -2.57 -6.73 8.08
CA GLY A 281 -1.53 -7.75 8.23
C GLY A 281 -0.35 -7.30 9.10
N TRP A 282 -0.57 -6.35 10.02
CA TRP A 282 0.42 -5.89 10.99
C TRP A 282 1.11 -7.01 11.77
N THR A 283 0.43 -8.14 11.97
CA THR A 283 0.99 -9.34 12.64
C THR A 283 2.18 -9.94 11.91
N GLY A 284 2.46 -9.54 10.67
CA GLY A 284 3.74 -9.79 10.02
C GLY A 284 4.95 -9.33 10.85
N LEU A 285 4.79 -8.32 11.71
CA LEU A 285 5.80 -7.85 12.67
C LEU A 285 6.12 -8.90 13.75
N LEU A 286 5.17 -9.78 14.05
CA LEU A 286 5.30 -10.91 14.98
C LEU A 286 5.82 -12.16 14.27
N SER A 287 6.35 -12.02 13.05
CA SER A 287 7.12 -13.09 12.45
C SER A 287 8.41 -13.34 13.24
N LEU A 288 8.78 -14.61 13.39
CA LEU A 288 10.09 -14.97 13.93
C LEU A 288 11.22 -14.56 12.95
N MET A 289 12.34 -14.13 13.52
CA MET A 289 13.60 -13.86 12.84
C MET A 289 14.27 -15.16 12.39
N LYS A 290 14.29 -16.15 13.28
CA LYS A 290 14.81 -17.51 13.07
C LYS A 290 13.73 -18.49 13.48
N ARG A 291 13.60 -19.61 12.77
CA ARG A 291 12.55 -20.60 13.09
C ARG A 291 12.83 -21.34 14.39
N GLU A 292 14.09 -21.39 14.78
CA GLU A 292 14.60 -22.12 15.94
C GLU A 292 14.55 -21.29 17.23
N ASP A 293 14.25 -20.00 17.13
CA ASP A 293 14.13 -19.08 18.27
C ASP A 293 12.68 -18.59 18.34
N ASP A 294 11.93 -19.11 19.30
CA ASP A 294 10.50 -18.87 19.47
C ASP A 294 10.16 -17.49 20.03
N ARG A 295 11.17 -16.66 20.33
CA ARG A 295 11.00 -15.33 20.95
C ARG A 295 11.69 -14.20 20.21
N SER A 296 12.51 -14.52 19.21
CA SER A 296 13.17 -13.53 18.37
C SER A 296 12.22 -13.03 17.29
N TYR A 297 11.29 -12.14 17.65
CA TYR A 297 10.36 -11.51 16.72
C TYR A 297 11.01 -10.35 15.97
N ILE A 298 10.56 -10.09 14.74
CA ILE A 298 11.06 -8.97 13.92
C ILE A 298 10.86 -7.62 14.61
N VAL A 299 9.74 -7.45 15.31
CA VAL A 299 9.46 -6.22 16.08
C VAL A 299 10.51 -5.94 17.15
N ASN A 300 11.21 -6.96 17.68
CA ASN A 300 12.25 -6.76 18.68
C ASN A 300 13.42 -5.92 18.13
N GLU A 301 13.78 -6.07 16.85
CA GLU A 301 14.85 -5.25 16.25
C GLU A 301 14.48 -3.77 16.16
N LEU A 302 13.19 -3.42 16.06
CA LEU A 302 12.75 -2.03 16.11
C LEU A 302 12.76 -1.50 17.54
N ILE A 303 12.26 -2.29 18.49
CA ILE A 303 12.21 -1.94 19.92
C ILE A 303 13.63 -1.73 20.48
N GLU A 304 14.51 -2.72 20.32
CA GLU A 304 15.88 -2.71 20.86
C GLU A 304 16.74 -1.56 20.29
N ARG A 305 16.40 -1.08 19.08
CA ARG A 305 17.11 0.01 18.40
C ARG A 305 16.45 1.37 18.59
N GLU A 306 15.34 1.41 19.33
CA GLU A 306 14.52 2.59 19.54
C GLU A 306 14.10 3.26 18.21
N ILE A 307 13.68 2.44 17.23
CA ILE A 307 13.20 2.92 15.93
C ILE A 307 11.67 2.94 15.95
N PRO A 308 11.03 4.12 15.88
CA PRO A 308 9.58 4.22 15.80
C PRO A 308 9.05 3.66 14.48
N LEU A 309 7.81 3.18 14.52
CA LEU A 309 7.09 2.63 13.39
C LEU A 309 5.82 3.44 13.13
N LEU A 310 5.63 3.92 11.91
CA LEU A 310 4.32 4.33 11.40
C LEU A 310 3.71 3.14 10.66
N LEU A 311 2.56 2.67 11.12
CA LEU A 311 1.84 1.54 10.52
C LEU A 311 0.45 2.01 10.11
N GLY A 312 0.24 2.21 8.81
CA GLY A 312 -0.93 2.94 8.31
C GLY A 312 -0.96 4.35 8.89
N SER A 313 -2.04 4.69 9.61
CA SER A 313 -2.18 5.95 10.35
C SER A 313 -1.68 5.91 11.80
N HIS A 314 -1.17 4.77 12.27
CA HIS A 314 -0.84 4.58 13.68
C HIS A 314 0.65 4.77 13.93
N GLN A 315 0.98 5.80 14.72
CA GLN A 315 2.35 6.02 15.18
C GLN A 315 2.62 5.20 16.45
N LEU A 316 3.57 4.29 16.33
CA LEU A 316 4.00 3.37 17.38
C LEU A 316 5.45 3.67 17.75
N ASP A 317 5.65 4.31 18.90
CA ASP A 317 6.97 4.40 19.53
C ASP A 317 7.42 3.02 20.08
N PRO A 318 8.70 2.86 20.48
CA PRO A 318 9.21 1.58 20.97
C PRO A 318 8.43 0.99 22.15
N GLU A 319 7.97 1.82 23.09
CA GLU A 319 7.18 1.37 24.25
C GLU A 319 5.81 0.84 23.80
N ARG A 320 5.17 1.53 22.85
CA ARG A 320 3.94 1.09 22.22
C ARG A 320 4.12 -0.22 21.45
N LEU A 321 5.20 -0.35 20.68
CA LEU A 321 5.51 -1.60 19.99
C LEU A 321 5.69 -2.76 20.96
N GLU A 322 6.34 -2.52 22.09
CA GLU A 322 6.52 -3.52 23.15
C GLU A 322 5.19 -3.98 23.75
N ARG A 323 4.31 -3.04 24.16
CA ARG A 323 2.99 -3.41 24.69
C ARG A 323 2.13 -4.16 23.67
N LEU A 324 2.17 -3.75 22.40
CA LEU A 324 1.45 -4.43 21.33
C LEU A 324 1.96 -5.86 21.13
N LYS A 325 3.29 -6.05 21.14
CA LYS A 325 3.95 -7.36 21.07
C LYS A 325 3.52 -8.24 22.24
N GLU A 326 3.63 -7.75 23.47
CA GLU A 326 3.27 -8.50 24.69
C GLU A 326 1.81 -8.93 24.68
N ALA A 327 0.89 -8.00 24.45
CA ALA A 327 -0.54 -8.31 24.42
C ALA A 327 -0.90 -9.34 23.32
N ALA A 328 -0.23 -9.27 22.17
CA ALA A 328 -0.43 -10.25 21.10
C ALA A 328 0.14 -11.63 21.47
N VAL A 329 1.33 -11.69 22.08
CA VAL A 329 1.96 -12.95 22.50
C VAL A 329 1.20 -13.61 23.64
N ASP A 330 0.68 -12.84 24.60
CA ASP A 330 -0.14 -13.34 25.70
C ASP A 330 -1.47 -13.93 25.19
N LEU A 331 -2.10 -13.25 24.22
CA LEU A 331 -3.27 -13.78 23.53
C LEU A 331 -2.95 -15.09 22.80
N LEU A 332 -1.79 -15.20 22.13
CA LEU A 332 -1.37 -16.44 21.49
C LEU A 332 -1.13 -17.57 22.49
N SER A 333 -0.53 -17.24 23.64
CA SER A 333 -0.17 -18.21 24.68
C SER A 333 -1.39 -18.71 25.46
N SER A 334 -2.46 -17.91 25.51
CA SER A 334 -3.72 -18.24 26.20
C SER A 334 -4.74 -18.96 25.31
N ARG A 335 -4.44 -19.16 24.01
CA ARG A 335 -5.32 -19.91 23.12
C ARG A 335 -5.16 -21.42 23.32
N ASP A 336 -6.27 -22.07 23.68
CA ASP A 336 -6.47 -23.54 23.61
C ASP A 336 -6.70 -24.05 22.16
N ASP A 337 -6.81 -23.12 21.21
CA ASP A 337 -7.35 -23.38 19.87
C ASP A 337 -6.28 -23.92 18.90
N GLN A 338 -6.54 -25.10 18.32
CA GLN A 338 -5.67 -25.82 17.39
C GLN A 338 -5.71 -25.27 15.95
N SER A 339 -6.17 -24.04 15.72
CA SER A 339 -6.19 -23.46 14.37
C SER A 339 -4.78 -23.55 13.76
N ARG A 340 -4.63 -24.35 12.71
CA ARG A 340 -3.30 -24.71 12.16
C ARG A 340 -2.55 -23.52 11.55
N ASN A 341 -3.21 -22.39 11.34
CA ASN A 341 -2.60 -21.20 10.76
C ASN A 341 -2.91 -19.93 11.55
N LEU A 342 -1.93 -19.49 12.36
CA LEU A 342 -1.97 -18.25 13.15
C LEU A 342 -2.27 -17.01 12.31
N ARG A 343 -1.78 -16.98 11.07
CA ARG A 343 -1.99 -15.86 10.16
C ARG A 343 -3.47 -15.67 9.84
N ASP A 344 -4.15 -16.75 9.49
CA ASP A 344 -5.56 -16.71 9.09
C ASP A 344 -6.43 -16.29 10.27
N TRP A 345 -6.10 -16.77 11.46
CA TRP A 345 -6.79 -16.35 12.67
C TRP A 345 -6.64 -14.85 12.95
N PHE A 346 -5.41 -14.31 12.87
CA PHE A 346 -5.20 -12.87 13.04
C PHE A 346 -5.90 -12.07 11.96
N SER A 347 -5.86 -12.51 10.69
CA SER A 347 -6.60 -11.84 9.62
C SER A 347 -8.11 -11.83 9.85
N ALA A 348 -8.67 -12.87 10.47
CA ALA A 348 -10.10 -12.93 10.78
C ALA A 348 -10.50 -12.17 12.06
N ASN A 349 -9.64 -12.16 13.08
CA ASN A 349 -10.00 -11.65 14.42
C ASN A 349 -9.39 -10.30 14.77
N LEU A 350 -8.27 -9.94 14.13
CA LEU A 350 -7.47 -8.75 14.38
C LEU A 350 -6.89 -8.21 13.04
N PRO A 351 -7.76 -7.90 12.05
CA PRO A 351 -7.34 -7.58 10.68
C PRO A 351 -6.43 -6.35 10.57
N ASP A 352 -6.60 -5.40 11.48
CA ASP A 352 -5.93 -4.09 11.52
C ASP A 352 -5.60 -3.68 12.97
N LEU A 353 -4.98 -2.51 13.15
CA LEU A 353 -4.57 -2.04 14.47
C LEU A 353 -5.73 -1.49 15.31
N ASP A 354 -6.83 -1.06 14.71
CA ASP A 354 -8.01 -0.59 15.44
C ASP A 354 -8.74 -1.77 16.11
N ALA A 355 -8.93 -2.87 15.40
CA ALA A 355 -9.42 -4.13 15.96
C ALA A 355 -8.47 -4.68 17.03
N ALA A 356 -7.16 -4.60 16.80
CA ALA A 356 -6.15 -4.99 17.79
C ALA A 356 -6.24 -4.12 19.06
N ARG A 357 -6.42 -2.81 18.91
CA ARG A 357 -6.60 -1.90 20.05
C ARG A 357 -7.80 -2.29 20.90
N GLU A 358 -8.95 -2.53 20.27
CA GLU A 358 -10.18 -2.85 20.98
C GLU A 358 -10.07 -4.16 21.77
N ARG A 359 -9.49 -5.19 21.13
CA ARG A 359 -9.42 -6.53 21.69
C ARG A 359 -8.24 -6.73 22.64
N LEU A 360 -7.05 -6.25 22.29
CA LEU A 360 -5.82 -6.46 23.07
C LEU A 360 -5.63 -5.40 24.15
N ARG A 361 -6.26 -4.24 24.01
CA ARG A 361 -6.05 -3.05 24.86
C ARG A 361 -4.57 -2.74 25.13
N PRO A 362 -3.70 -2.74 24.10
CA PRO A 362 -2.24 -2.59 24.30
C PRO A 362 -1.84 -1.15 24.67
N TRP A 363 -2.79 -0.22 24.68
CA TRP A 363 -2.57 1.20 24.99
C TRP A 363 -3.15 1.63 26.34
N SER A 364 -3.76 0.71 27.10
CA SER A 364 -4.41 1.01 28.39
C SER A 364 -3.45 1.09 29.56
#